data_AF-A0A433V7D1-F1
#
_entry.id   AF-A0A433V7D1-F1
#
_cell.length_a   1.000
_cell.length_b   1.000
_cell.length_c   1.000
_cell.angle_alpha   90.00
_cell.angle_beta   90.00
_cell.angle_gamma   90.00
#
_symmetry.space_group_name_H-M   'P 1'
#
loop_
_entity.id
_entity.type
_entity.pdbx_description
1 polymer ?
#
loop_
_entity_poly.entity_id
_entity_poly.type
_entity_poly.pdbx_seq_one_letter_code
_entity_poly.pdbx_strand_id
1 'polypeptide(L)' 'MILNNSLMFYTVKYGDTLPKIAEQFYGQPSMWRLIYEANPDIIFITPGITLYIPLPESINEKEVEKNQNLYKPTEK' A
#
# COMPACT_ATOMS: atom_id res chain seq x y z
N MET A 1 -10.22 -9.96 9.67
CA MET A 1 -9.09 -9.81 8.71
C MET A 1 -7.97 -9.14 9.46
N ILE A 2 -6.89 -9.85 9.77
CA ILE A 2 -5.69 -9.22 10.32
C ILE A 2 -4.78 -8.93 9.14
N LEU A 3 -4.60 -7.65 8.83
CA LEU A 3 -3.59 -7.18 7.88
C LEU A 3 -2.27 -7.15 8.64
N ASN A 4 -1.40 -8.11 8.38
CA ASN A 4 0.00 -7.99 8.79
C ASN A 4 0.66 -7.01 7.83
N ASN A 5 1.30 -5.98 8.38
CA ASN A 5 1.76 -4.81 7.63
C ASN A 5 3.29 -4.91 7.48
N SER A 6 3.79 -5.14 6.28
CA SER A 6 5.23 -5.13 6.01
C SER A 6 5.68 -3.68 5.72
N LEU A 7 6.83 -3.28 6.25
CA LEU A 7 7.31 -1.90 6.17
C LEU A 7 8.43 -1.78 5.15
N MET A 8 8.29 -0.82 4.23
CA MET A 8 9.34 -0.44 3.29
C MET A 8 9.71 1.03 3.43
N PHE A 9 11.00 1.33 3.30
CA PHE A 9 11.52 2.69 3.29
C PHE A 9 11.83 3.12 1.86
N TYR A 10 11.39 4.31 1.47
CA TYR A 10 11.67 4.87 0.15
C TYR A 10 12.28 6.26 0.27
N THR A 11 13.41 6.50 -0.38
CA THR A 11 14.01 7.84 -0.46
C THR A 11 13.51 8.57 -1.69
N VAL A 12 12.84 9.69 -1.48
CA VAL A 12 12.26 10.54 -2.52
C VAL A 12 13.33 11.02 -3.49
N LYS A 13 13.04 10.94 -4.79
CA LYS A 13 13.91 11.36 -5.89
C LYS A 13 13.37 12.62 -6.55
N TYR A 14 14.20 13.26 -7.38
CA TYR A 14 13.78 14.42 -8.15
C TYR A 14 12.61 14.08 -9.08
N GLY A 15 11.53 14.87 -9.02
CA GLY A 15 10.33 14.68 -9.84
C GLY A 15 9.31 13.68 -9.30
N ASP A 16 9.55 13.09 -8.13
CA ASP A 16 8.59 12.25 -7.42
C ASP A 16 7.41 13.07 -6.89
N THR A 17 6.25 12.41 -6.88
CA THR A 17 5.04 12.90 -6.21
C THR A 17 4.43 11.74 -5.44
N LEU A 18 3.65 12.00 -4.38
CA LEU A 18 2.99 10.94 -3.61
C LEU A 18 2.13 10.01 -4.51
N PRO A 19 1.36 10.50 -5.50
CA PRO A 19 0.66 9.62 -6.44
C PRO A 19 1.58 8.72 -7.27
N LYS A 20 2.72 9.22 -7.76
CA LYS A 20 3.68 8.39 -8.52
C LYS A 20 4.30 7.31 -7.64
N ILE A 21 4.65 7.66 -6.41
CA ILE A 21 5.18 6.70 -5.44
C ILE A 21 4.10 5.66 -5.10
N ALA A 22 2.84 6.08 -4.90
CA ALA A 22 1.73 5.16 -4.67
C ALA A 22 1.47 4.22 -5.84
N GLU A 23 1.55 4.72 -7.08
CA GLU A 23 1.47 3.89 -8.28
C GLU A 23 2.58 2.83 -8.31
N GLN A 24 3.81 3.20 -7.95
CA GLN A 24 4.94 2.28 -7.91
C GLN A 24 4.77 1.16 -6.88
N PHE A 25 4.26 1.46 -5.69
CA PHE A 25 4.18 0.48 -4.58
C PHE A 25 2.84 -0.24 -4.48
N TYR A 26 1.74 0.40 -4.91
CA TYR A 26 0.38 -0.12 -4.78
C TYR A 26 -0.30 -0.39 -6.12
N GLY A 27 0.31 0.01 -7.24
CA GLY A 27 -0.31 -0.03 -8.55
C GLY A 27 -1.44 0.98 -8.74
N GLN A 28 -1.73 1.81 -7.73
CA GLN A 28 -2.85 2.75 -7.74
C GLN A 28 -2.41 4.13 -7.22
N PRO A 29 -2.33 5.16 -8.10
CA PRO A 29 -1.93 6.50 -7.69
C PRO A 29 -2.85 7.12 -6.62
N SER A 30 -4.13 6.72 -6.61
CA SER A 30 -5.15 7.19 -5.65
C SER A 30 -4.87 6.75 -4.20
N MET A 31 -4.00 5.76 -4.00
CA MET A 31 -3.61 5.26 -2.68
C MET A 31 -2.51 6.11 -2.00
N TRP A 32 -2.16 7.26 -2.59
CA TRP A 32 -1.19 8.21 -2.02
C TRP A 32 -1.49 8.62 -0.57
N ARG A 33 -2.77 8.62 -0.15
CA ARG A 33 -3.18 8.96 1.22
C ARG A 33 -2.57 8.02 2.26
N LEU A 34 -2.37 6.75 1.93
CA LEU A 34 -1.75 5.79 2.84
C LEU A 34 -0.30 6.16 3.15
N ILE A 35 0.42 6.67 2.15
CA ILE A 35 1.79 7.16 2.33
C ILE A 35 1.76 8.44 3.18
N TYR A 36 0.85 9.37 2.88
CA TYR A 36 0.72 10.62 3.65
C TYR A 36 0.42 10.35 5.14
N GLU A 37 -0.56 9.50 5.43
CA GLU A 37 -0.98 9.17 6.79
C GLU A 37 0.11 8.40 7.56
N ALA A 38 0.93 7.61 6.89
CA ALA A 38 2.07 6.92 7.49
C ALA A 38 3.27 7.84 7.81
N ASN A 39 3.26 9.08 7.32
CA ASN A 39 4.36 10.04 7.46
C ASN A 39 3.87 11.40 8.01
N PRO A 40 3.23 11.44 9.18
CA PRO A 40 2.55 12.65 9.68
C PRO A 40 3.50 13.84 9.92
N ASP A 41 4.78 13.57 10.20
CA ASP A 41 5.79 14.60 10.43
C ASP A 41 6.35 15.19 9.11
N ILE A 42 6.00 14.61 7.96
CA ILE A 42 6.48 15.05 6.64
C ILE A 42 5.40 15.90 5.98
N ILE A 43 5.55 17.21 6.09
CA ILE A 43 4.61 18.19 5.53
C ILE A 43 4.81 18.36 4.00
N PHE A 44 6.06 18.27 3.54
CA PHE A 44 6.42 18.38 2.13
C PHE A 44 7.42 17.29 1.76
N ILE A 45 7.22 16.65 0.61
CA ILE A 45 8.18 15.70 0.06
C ILE A 45 9.18 16.43 -0.83
N THR A 46 10.45 16.42 -0.43
CA THR A 46 11.58 16.92 -1.24
C THR A 46 12.57 15.78 -1.48
N PRO A 47 13.36 15.82 -2.57
CA PRO A 47 14.38 14.82 -2.82
C PRO A 47 15.29 14.60 -1.61
N GLY A 48 15.59 13.33 -1.29
CA GLY A 48 16.41 12.94 -0.14
C GLY A 48 15.63 12.63 1.14
N ILE A 49 14.34 12.98 1.24
CA ILE A 49 13.50 12.57 2.37
C ILE A 49 13.20 11.08 2.28
N THR A 50 13.27 10.37 3.41
CA THR A 50 12.84 8.98 3.52
C THR A 50 11.40 8.90 3.99
N LEU A 51 10.56 8.17 3.23
CA LEU A 51 9.16 7.90 3.54
C LEU A 51 8.98 6.46 4.05
N TYR A 52 8.09 6.31 5.02
CA TYR A 52 7.47 5.05 5.40
C TYR A 52 6.40 4.67 4.37
N ILE A 53 6.57 3.55 3.68
CA ILE A 53 5.59 3.01 2.73
C ILE A 53 4.95 1.78 3.38
N PRO A 54 3.70 1.87 3.88
CA PRO A 54 3.00 0.71 4.42
C PRO A 54 2.62 -0.21 3.27
N LEU A 55 3.19 -1.41 3.21
CA LEU A 55 2.79 -2.43 2.24
C LEU A 55 1.75 -3.34 2.87
N PRO A 56 0.55 -3.49 2.28
CA PRO A 56 -0.29 -4.61 2.65
C PRO A 56 0.51 -5.88 2.31
N GLU A 57 0.71 -6.78 3.28
CA GLU A 57 1.25 -8.10 2.93
C GLU A 57 0.36 -8.66 1.82
N SER A 58 1.00 -9.05 0.70
CA SER A 58 0.32 -9.68 -0.41
C SER A 58 -0.48 -10.84 0.15
N ILE A 59 -1.80 -10.72 0.15
CA ILE A 59 -2.66 -11.85 0.47
C ILE A 59 -2.29 -12.89 -0.58
N ASN A 60 -1.73 -14.01 -0.14
CA ASN A 60 -1.29 -15.08 -1.01
C ASN A 60 -2.50 -15.41 -1.91
N GLU A 61 -2.40 -15.24 -3.23
CA GLU A 61 -3.56 -15.35 -4.14
C GLU A 61 -4.29 -16.69 -3.97
N LYS A 62 -3.53 -17.73 -3.60
CA LYS A 62 -4.01 -19.07 -3.25
C LYS A 62 -4.90 -19.13 -2.01
N GLU A 63 -4.73 -18.22 -1.06
CA GLU A 63 -5.50 -18.11 0.18
C GLU A 63 -6.79 -17.29 -0.02
N VAL A 64 -6.77 -16.32 -0.94
CA VAL A 64 -7.98 -15.60 -1.40
C VAL A 64 -8.93 -16.55 -2.12
N GLU A 65 -8.45 -17.37 -3.05
CA GLU A 65 -9.30 -18.35 -3.77
C GLU A 65 -9.87 -19.43 -2.84
N LYS A 66 -9.12 -19.84 -1.81
CA LYS A 66 -9.60 -20.82 -0.82
C LYS A 66 -10.70 -20.23 0.08
N ASN A 67 -10.57 -18.96 0.45
CA ASN A 67 -11.51 -18.28 1.35
C ASN A 67 -12.73 -17.69 0.61
N GLN A 68 -12.62 -17.37 -0.68
CA GLN A 68 -13.77 -16.98 -1.51
C GLN A 68 -14.68 -18.16 -1.87
N ASN A 69 -14.16 -19.40 -1.86
CA ASN A 69 -14.98 -20.61 -1.97
C ASN A 69 -15.79 -20.94 -0.70
N LEU A 70 -15.61 -20.20 0.40
CA LEU A 70 -16.45 -20.32 1.62
C LEU A 70 -17.71 -19.44 1.56
N TYR A 71 -17.79 -18.51 0.61
CA TYR A 71 -18.99 -17.72 0.30
C TYR A 71 -19.51 -18.08 -1.10
N LYS A 72 -19.75 -19.37 -1.35
CA LYS A 72 -20.84 -19.73 -2.26
C LYS A 72 -22.13 -19.53 -1.46
N PRO A 73 -23.02 -18.60 -1.81
CA PRO A 73 -24.37 -18.65 -1.26
C PRO A 73 -24.94 -20.02 -1.63
N THR A 74 -25.17 -20.86 -0.64
CA THR A 74 -26.07 -22.01 -0.82
C THR A 74 -27.45 -21.43 -1.03
N GLU A 75 -27.87 -21.29 -2.27
CA GLU A 75 -29.28 -21.11 -2.59
C GLU A 75 -29.69 -22.12 -3.68
N LYS A 76 -30.44 -23.11 -3.15
CA LYS A 76 -31.48 -23.98 -3.73
C LYS A 76 -31.62 -24.12 -5.23
#